data_AF-A0A2T4MY75-F1
#
_entry.id   AF-A0A2T4MY75-F1
#
_cell.length_a   1.000
_cell.length_b   1.000
_cell.length_c   1.000
_cell.angle_alpha   90.00
_cell.angle_beta   90.00
_cell.angle_gamma   90.00
#
_symmetry.space_group_name_H-M   'P 1'
#
loop_
_entity.id
_entity.type
_entity.pdbx_description
1 polymer ?
#
loop_
_entity_poly.entity_id
_entity_poly.type
_entity_poly.pdbx_seq_one_letter_code
_entity_poly.pdbx_strand_id
1 'polypeptide(L)'
;MIYFAWAPDGHTETLYGPPNPRTGKRSHAGVLSAFTSRKARTAFMEQSRGLAMAVTRPFARQMRAGLDERAFNELVAVLSGGEE
;
A
#
# COMPACT_ATOMS: atom_id res chain seq x y z
N MET A 1 8.05 -10.12 9.90
CA MET A 1 6.98 -10.22 8.87
C MET A 1 6.35 -8.85 8.73
N ILE A 2 6.23 -8.29 7.52
CA ILE A 2 5.57 -6.98 7.31
C ILE A 2 4.11 -7.20 6.96
N TYR A 3 3.24 -6.43 7.59
CA TYR A 3 1.80 -6.43 7.40
C TYR A 3 1.39 -5.17 6.65
N PHE A 4 0.52 -5.30 5.66
CA PHE A 4 0.09 -4.18 4.81
C PHE A 4 -1.38 -3.86 5.03
N ALA A 5 -1.71 -2.58 5.03
CA ALA A 5 -3.07 -2.09 4.90
C ALA A 5 -3.14 -1.08 3.76
N TRP A 6 -4.27 -1.09 3.05
CA TRP A 6 -4.56 -0.16 1.98
C TRP A 6 -5.81 0.64 2.30
N ALA A 7 -5.69 1.96 2.28
CA ALA A 7 -6.81 2.88 2.41
C ALA A 7 -7.06 3.55 1.05
N PRO A 8 -8.21 3.31 0.38
CA PRO A 8 -8.53 3.97 -0.88
C PRO A 8 -8.81 5.47 -0.65
N ASP A 9 -8.43 6.30 -1.62
CA ASP A 9 -8.72 7.74 -1.63
C ASP A 9 -10.15 7.98 -2.16
N GLY A 10 -11.16 7.49 -1.41
CA GLY A 10 -12.58 7.60 -1.74
C GLY A 10 -13.30 6.28 -1.99
N HIS A 11 -14.56 6.38 -2.45
CA HIS A 11 -15.47 5.23 -2.62
C HIS A 11 -15.29 4.47 -3.94
N THR A 12 -14.52 5.00 -4.90
CA THR A 12 -14.34 4.41 -6.22
C THR A 12 -12.88 4.00 -6.42
N GLU A 13 -12.63 2.86 -7.07
CA GLU A 13 -11.29 2.50 -7.52
C GLU A 13 -10.79 3.51 -8.56
N THR A 14 -10.21 4.61 -8.07
CA THR A 14 -9.62 5.62 -8.93
C THR A 14 -8.20 5.18 -9.27
N LEU A 15 -7.89 5.06 -10.55
CA LEU A 15 -6.51 4.84 -11.01
C LEU A 15 -5.82 6.20 -11.13
N TYR A 16 -4.64 6.35 -10.53
CA TYR A 16 -3.86 7.57 -10.50
C TYR A 16 -2.58 7.47 -11.34
N GLY A 17 -2.23 8.59 -11.98
CA GLY A 17 -0.99 8.76 -12.75
C GLY A 17 -1.00 8.13 -14.14
N PRO A 18 0.04 8.44 -14.96
CA PRO A 18 0.24 7.76 -16.23
C PRO A 18 0.51 6.26 -16.01
N PRO A 19 0.12 5.39 -16.96
CA PRO A 19 0.46 3.97 -16.90
C PRO A 19 1.97 3.80 -16.82
N ASN A 20 2.43 2.90 -15.96
CA ASN A 20 3.85 2.61 -15.83
C ASN A 20 4.38 2.11 -17.19
N PRO A 21 5.44 2.73 -17.73
CA PRO A 21 5.90 2.47 -19.10
C PRO A 21 6.41 1.05 -19.31
N ARG A 22 6.76 0.34 -18.23
CA ARG A 22 7.29 -1.03 -18.28
C ARG A 22 6.21 -2.10 -18.16
N THR A 23 5.10 -1.80 -17.48
CA THR A 23 4.06 -2.81 -17.16
C THR A 23 2.68 -2.47 -17.72
N GLY A 24 2.46 -1.25 -18.22
CA GLY A 24 1.18 -0.76 -18.72
C GLY A 24 0.10 -0.53 -17.65
N LYS A 25 0.39 -0.84 -16.38
CA LYS A 25 -0.56 -0.73 -15.26
C LYS A 25 -0.54 0.65 -14.64
N ARG A 26 -1.66 1.09 -14.06
CA ARG A 26 -1.82 2.38 -13.36
C ARG A 26 -1.91 2.16 -11.86
N SER A 27 -1.36 3.08 -11.08
CA SER A 27 -1.39 2.95 -9.61
C SER A 27 -2.81 3.17 -9.13
N HIS A 28 -3.23 2.46 -8.08
CA HIS A 28 -4.51 2.74 -7.44
C HIS A 28 -4.37 4.01 -6.58
N ALA A 29 -5.40 4.84 -6.55
CA ALA A 29 -5.48 6.02 -5.69
C ALA A 29 -5.75 5.56 -4.25
N GLY A 30 -4.87 5.98 -3.35
CA GLY A 30 -4.92 5.57 -1.96
C GLY A 30 -3.56 5.53 -1.29
N VAL A 31 -3.59 5.18 -0.01
CA VAL A 31 -2.45 5.12 0.87
C VAL A 31 -2.16 3.66 1.21
N LEU A 32 -0.95 3.22 0.86
CA LEU A 32 -0.39 1.96 1.33
C LEU A 32 0.38 2.23 2.63
N SER A 33 -0.01 1.56 3.70
CA SER A 33 0.68 1.58 5.00
C SER A 33 1.30 0.21 5.27
N ALA A 34 2.52 0.22 5.84
CA ALA A 34 3.25 -0.99 6.23
C ALA A 34 3.46 -1.01 7.75
N PHE A 35 3.38 -2.20 8.34
CA PHE A 35 3.47 -2.38 9.79
C PHE A 35 4.36 -3.56 10.11
N THR A 36 5.19 -3.43 11.14
CA THR A 36 6.00 -4.53 11.70
C THR A 36 5.18 -5.48 12.56
N SER A 37 3.96 -5.08 12.98
CA SER A 37 3.07 -5.86 13.83
C SER A 37 1.66 -5.96 13.27
N ARG A 38 1.07 -7.18 13.35
CA ARG A 38 -0.33 -7.44 12.98
C ARG A 38 -1.30 -6.59 13.81
N LYS A 39 -0.99 -6.38 15.09
CA LYS A 39 -1.82 -5.59 16.01
C LYS A 39 -1.88 -4.13 15.57
N ALA A 40 -0.74 -3.54 15.20
CA ALA A 40 -0.67 -2.17 14.71
C ALA A 40 -1.48 -1.98 13.41
N ARG A 41 -1.36 -2.93 12.47
CA ARG A 41 -2.19 -2.93 11.25
C ARG A 41 -3.68 -2.98 11.58
N THR A 42 -4.10 -3.87 12.47
CA THR A 42 -5.52 -3.98 12.85
C THR A 42 -6.03 -2.70 13.49
N ALA A 43 -5.29 -2.12 14.43
CA ALA A 43 -5.65 -0.85 15.05
C ALA A 43 -5.79 0.29 14.02
N PHE A 44 -4.91 0.35 13.02
CA PHE A 44 -5.02 1.31 11.91
C PHE A 44 -6.29 1.10 11.06
N MET A 45 -6.67 -0.15 10.79
CA MET A 45 -7.90 -0.46 10.05
C MET A 45 -9.15 -0.07 10.83
N GLU A 46 -9.16 -0.31 12.15
CA GLU A 46 -10.23 0.13 13.05
C GLU A 46 -10.32 1.66 13.10
N GLN A 47 -9.18 2.36 13.18
CA GLN A 47 -9.12 3.82 13.17
C GLN A 47 -9.59 4.41 11.82
N SER A 48 -9.32 3.71 10.72
CA SER A 48 -9.80 4.08 9.38
C SER A 48 -11.29 3.81 9.17
N ARG A 49 -12.05 3.45 10.21
CA ARG A 49 -13.51 3.21 10.17
C ARG A 49 -13.92 2.20 9.08
N GLY A 50 -13.08 1.20 8.83
CA GLY A 50 -13.32 0.18 7.81
C GLY A 50 -13.02 0.60 6.37
N LEU A 51 -12.50 1.81 6.13
CA LEU A 51 -12.03 2.21 4.80
C LEU A 51 -10.72 1.50 4.43
N ALA A 52 -9.86 1.25 5.42
CA ALA A 52 -8.61 0.53 5.19
C ALA A 52 -8.81 -0.99 5.26
N MET A 53 -8.27 -1.69 4.28
CA MET A 53 -8.34 -3.15 4.16
C MET A 53 -6.98 -3.81 4.28
N ALA A 54 -6.93 -4.99 4.90
CA ALA A 54 -5.71 -5.79 4.96
C ALA A 54 -5.38 -6.35 3.58
N VAL A 55 -4.16 -6.11 3.11
CA VAL A 55 -3.71 -6.59 1.80
C VAL A 55 -2.47 -7.46 1.94
N THR A 56 -2.29 -8.36 0.99
CA THR A 56 -1.08 -9.19 0.91
C THR A 56 0.04 -8.39 0.26
N ARG A 57 1.30 -8.76 0.52
CA ARG A 57 2.48 -8.17 -0.14
C ARG A 57 2.38 -8.13 -1.67
N PRO A 58 1.99 -9.22 -2.38
CA PRO A 58 1.84 -9.15 -3.84
C PRO A 58 0.75 -8.17 -4.27
N PHE A 59 -0.35 -8.06 -3.53
CA PHE A 59 -1.42 -7.11 -3.84
C PHE A 59 -1.00 -5.66 -3.58
N ALA A 60 -0.30 -5.39 -2.46
CA ALA A 60 0.31 -4.10 -2.16
C ALA A 60 1.26 -3.64 -3.28
N ARG A 61 2.05 -4.56 -3.84
CA ARG A 61 2.91 -4.30 -5.00
C ARG A 61 2.11 -3.99 -6.26
N GLN A 62 1.01 -4.69 -6.49
CA GLN A 62 0.14 -4.43 -7.65
C GLN A 62 -0.52 -3.04 -7.58
N MET A 63 -0.94 -2.60 -6.39
CA MET A 63 -1.55 -1.28 -6.20
C MET A 63 -0.58 -0.12 -6.45
N ARG A 64 0.70 -0.33 -6.13
CA ARG A 64 1.81 0.55 -6.55
C ARG A 64 2.30 0.11 -7.92
N ALA A 65 1.43 0.26 -8.92
CA ALA A 65 1.53 -0.34 -10.25
C ALA A 65 2.75 0.14 -11.05
N GLY A 66 3.91 -0.39 -10.71
CA GLY A 66 5.15 -0.06 -11.39
C GLY A 66 6.43 -0.40 -10.63
N LEU A 67 6.35 -0.66 -9.34
CA LEU A 67 7.55 -0.95 -8.56
C LEU A 67 8.07 -2.36 -8.85
N ASP A 68 9.32 -2.43 -9.29
CA ASP A 68 10.13 -3.63 -9.18
C ASP A 68 10.26 -4.07 -7.73
N GLU A 69 10.63 -5.33 -7.52
CA GLU A 69 10.77 -5.87 -6.17
C GLU A 69 11.72 -5.02 -5.31
N ARG A 70 12.82 -4.53 -5.89
CA ARG A 70 13.75 -3.61 -5.22
C ARG A 70 13.08 -2.31 -4.78
N ALA A 71 12.48 -1.59 -5.73
CA ALA A 71 11.83 -0.31 -5.45
C ALA A 71 10.63 -0.46 -4.49
N PHE A 72 9.94 -1.60 -4.56
CA PHE A 72 8.89 -1.94 -3.60
C PHE A 72 9.49 -2.20 -2.21
N ASN A 73 10.60 -2.92 -2.11
CA ASN A 73 11.27 -3.16 -0.83
C ASN A 73 11.80 -1.89 -0.19
N GLU A 74 12.34 -0.95 -0.98
CA GLU A 74 12.74 0.37 -0.51
C GLU A 74 11.55 1.16 0.02
N LEU A 75 10.43 1.18 -0.71
CA LEU A 75 9.20 1.79 -0.24
C LEU A 75 8.72 1.15 1.08
N VAL A 76 8.75 -0.17 1.18
CA VAL A 76 8.37 -0.87 2.41
C VAL A 76 9.32 -0.54 3.57
N ALA A 77 10.62 -0.41 3.32
CA ALA A 77 11.59 0.00 4.34
C ALA A 77 11.24 1.39 4.90
N VAL A 78 10.99 2.36 4.02
CA VAL A 78 10.54 3.71 4.42
C VAL A 78 9.21 3.67 5.20
N LEU A 79 8.23 2.91 4.71
CA LEU A 79 6.91 2.83 5.35
C LEU A 79 6.91 2.07 6.68
N SER A 80 7.85 1.13 6.88
CA SER A 80 7.94 0.32 8.09
C SER A 80 8.95 0.84 9.12
N GLY A 81 9.77 1.82 8.74
CA GLY A 81 10.83 2.42 9.56
C GLY A 81 10.74 3.94 9.71
N GLY A 82 9.58 4.54 9.44
CA GLY A 82 9.35 5.98 9.63
C GLY A 82 9.20 6.38 11.10
N GLU A 83 10.28 6.28 11.85
CA GLU A 83 10.56 7.05 13.06
C GLU A 83 11.97 7.63 12.90
N GLU A 84 12.07 8.82 12.31
CA GLU A 84 13.13 9.81 12.58
C GLU A 84 12.49 11.20 12.63
#